data_AF-A0A9N9PHG8-F1
#
_entry.id   AF-A0A9N9PHG8-F1
#
_cell.length_a   1.000
_cell.length_b   1.000
_cell.length_c   1.000
_cell.angle_alpha   90.00
_cell.angle_beta   90.00
_cell.angle_gamma   90.00
#
_symmetry.space_group_name_H-M   'P 1'
#
loop_
_entity.id
_entity.type
_entity.pdbx_description
1 polymer ?
#
loop_
_entity_poly.entity_id
_entity_poly.type
_entity_poly.pdbx_seq_one_letter_code
_entity_poly.pdbx_strand_id
1 'polypeptide(L)'
;MRPSQMLRSGGSSPIGKYGKYLGEWGNLEEYERSEEGRLEEDYGAVMDSMGRSQPQRGVITYALSNNAQRPLAGTLNAAIFNTFRRFSGQVFYFAPPMIVGYFAMSWAIERNEYLNSKAGIAEFGEDE
;
A
#
# COMPACT_ATOMS: atom_id res chain seq x y z
N MET A 1 -28.89 4.72 8.91
CA MET A 1 -29.83 3.66 8.49
C MET A 1 -29.03 2.49 7.92
N ARG A 2 -29.21 1.30 8.46
CA ARG A 2 -28.93 -0.01 7.80
C ARG A 2 -30.29 -0.73 7.79
N PRO A 3 -30.68 -1.65 6.86
CA PRO A 3 -29.83 -2.62 6.12
C PRO A 3 -30.36 -3.07 4.71
N SER A 4 -29.61 -3.95 4.00
CA SER A 4 -30.18 -5.18 3.38
C SER A 4 -29.07 -6.17 2.95
N GLN A 5 -28.90 -7.20 3.77
CA GLN A 5 -28.74 -8.62 3.45
C GLN A 5 -27.91 -9.04 2.21
N MET A 6 -26.73 -9.60 2.48
CA MET A 6 -26.00 -10.45 1.54
C MET A 6 -26.60 -11.88 1.53
N LEU A 7 -27.01 -12.33 0.35
CA LEU A 7 -27.18 -13.73 -0.06
C LEU A 7 -26.55 -13.81 -1.47
N ARG A 8 -25.86 -14.84 -1.94
CA ARG A 8 -25.26 -16.08 -1.44
C ARG A 8 -24.75 -16.78 -2.72
N SER A 9 -23.58 -17.41 -2.63
CA SER A 9 -23.13 -18.58 -3.43
C SER A 9 -22.85 -18.38 -4.92
N GLY A 10 -21.70 -18.89 -5.35
CA GLY A 10 -21.34 -19.02 -6.76
C GLY A 10 -21.99 -20.22 -7.44
N GLY A 11 -21.50 -20.47 -8.66
CA GLY A 11 -21.69 -21.71 -9.41
C GLY A 11 -22.90 -21.71 -10.35
N SER A 12 -22.67 -21.26 -11.59
CA SER A 12 -23.44 -21.54 -12.81
C SER A 12 -24.79 -20.85 -13.05
N SER A 13 -24.97 -20.44 -14.31
CA SER A 13 -26.21 -19.85 -14.84
C SER A 13 -27.34 -20.88 -14.92
N PRO A 14 -28.60 -20.45 -14.67
CA PRO A 14 -29.74 -21.35 -14.53
C PRO A 14 -30.08 -22.12 -15.82
N ILE A 15 -30.48 -23.39 -15.64
CA ILE A 15 -30.94 -24.31 -16.68
C ILE A 15 -32.07 -23.67 -17.51
N GLY A 16 -31.96 -23.78 -18.84
CA GLY A 16 -32.96 -23.23 -19.78
C GLY A 16 -32.60 -21.88 -20.41
N LYS A 17 -31.45 -21.26 -20.09
CA LYS A 17 -30.87 -20.16 -20.87
C LYS A 17 -29.51 -20.54 -21.46
N TYR A 18 -29.22 -20.02 -22.65
CA TYR A 18 -27.99 -20.24 -23.42
C TYR A 18 -27.74 -21.72 -23.84
N GLY A 19 -28.78 -22.45 -24.24
CA GLY A 19 -28.61 -23.77 -24.88
C GLY A 19 -28.28 -24.95 -23.95
N LYS A 20 -28.38 -24.79 -22.62
CA LYS A 20 -28.22 -25.89 -21.65
C LYS A 20 -29.55 -26.62 -21.41
N TYR A 21 -29.58 -27.94 -21.73
CA TYR A 21 -30.77 -28.79 -21.62
C TYR A 21 -30.63 -30.03 -20.71
N LEU A 22 -29.44 -30.30 -20.15
CA LEU A 22 -29.25 -31.35 -19.15
C LEU A 22 -28.27 -30.91 -18.06
N GLY A 23 -28.45 -31.47 -16.86
CA GLY A 23 -27.73 -31.11 -15.63
C GLY A 23 -26.25 -31.50 -15.61
N GLU A 24 -25.58 -31.02 -14.56
CA GLU A 24 -24.14 -31.02 -14.27
C GLU A 24 -23.53 -32.41 -14.07
N TRP A 25 -23.51 -33.26 -15.10
CA TRP A 25 -22.76 -34.52 -15.06
C TRP A 25 -22.12 -34.84 -16.41
N GLY A 26 -20.80 -34.59 -16.50
CA GLY A 26 -19.88 -35.24 -17.43
C GLY A 26 -19.69 -34.56 -18.80
N ASN A 27 -18.86 -33.52 -18.88
CA ASN A 27 -18.30 -33.03 -20.15
C ASN A 27 -16.77 -33.20 -20.16
N LEU A 28 -16.29 -34.36 -20.58
CA LEU A 28 -14.87 -34.62 -20.85
C LEU A 28 -14.33 -33.84 -22.08
N GLU A 29 -15.22 -33.23 -22.88
CA GLU A 29 -14.91 -32.35 -24.01
C GLU A 29 -14.79 -30.86 -23.61
N GLU A 30 -15.24 -30.50 -22.40
CA GLU A 30 -15.24 -29.11 -21.92
C GLU A 30 -13.86 -28.72 -21.34
N TYR A 31 -13.01 -29.69 -20.98
CA TYR A 31 -11.72 -29.43 -20.34
C TYR A 31 -10.67 -28.82 -21.29
N GLU A 32 -10.64 -29.25 -22.56
CA GLU A 32 -9.70 -28.70 -23.55
C GLU A 32 -10.14 -27.31 -24.06
N ARG A 33 -11.45 -27.05 -24.16
CA ARG A 33 -11.99 -25.70 -24.45
C ARG A 33 -11.94 -24.77 -23.23
N SER A 34 -11.96 -25.34 -22.03
CA SER A 34 -11.89 -24.62 -20.75
C SER A 34 -10.58 -23.88 -20.60
N GLU A 35 -9.44 -24.48 -20.93
CA GLU A 35 -8.13 -23.83 -20.79
C GLU A 35 -7.99 -22.58 -21.66
N GLU A 36 -8.54 -22.60 -22.88
CA GLU A 36 -8.49 -21.47 -23.80
C GLU A 36 -9.45 -20.33 -23.39
N GLY A 37 -10.61 -20.67 -22.80
CA GLY A 37 -11.55 -19.70 -22.22
C GLY A 37 -11.11 -19.13 -20.87
N ARG A 38 -10.39 -19.91 -20.04
CA ARG A 38 -9.90 -19.48 -18.72
C ARG A 38 -8.82 -18.42 -18.85
N LEU A 39 -8.02 -18.48 -19.91
CA LEU A 39 -7.01 -17.46 -20.20
C LEU A 39 -7.69 -16.13 -20.59
N GLU A 40 -8.74 -16.13 -21.43
CA GLU A 40 -9.48 -14.90 -21.74
C GLU A 40 -10.19 -14.28 -20.52
N GLU A 41 -10.78 -15.08 -19.64
CA GLU A 41 -11.41 -14.59 -18.39
C GLU A 41 -10.39 -14.07 -17.39
N ASP A 42 -9.25 -14.74 -17.18
CA ASP A 42 -8.21 -14.28 -16.25
C ASP A 42 -7.53 -12.99 -16.76
N TYR A 43 -7.26 -12.86 -18.06
CA TYR A 43 -6.67 -11.63 -18.63
C TYR A 43 -7.70 -10.49 -18.77
N GLY A 44 -8.97 -10.80 -19.04
CA GLY A 44 -10.06 -9.83 -19.03
C GLY A 44 -10.40 -9.32 -17.63
N ALA A 45 -10.27 -10.18 -16.61
CA ALA A 45 -10.50 -9.84 -15.22
C ALA A 45 -9.48 -8.84 -14.66
N VAL A 46 -8.25 -8.76 -15.17
CA VAL A 46 -7.28 -7.75 -14.70
C VAL A 46 -7.72 -6.34 -15.09
N MET A 47 -8.24 -6.15 -16.30
CA MET A 47 -8.79 -4.87 -16.75
C MET A 47 -10.18 -4.58 -16.17
N ASP A 48 -11.05 -5.59 -16.07
CA ASP A 48 -12.41 -5.43 -15.53
C ASP A 48 -12.42 -5.34 -13.98
N SER A 49 -11.41 -5.86 -13.29
CA SER A 49 -11.32 -5.76 -11.82
C SER A 49 -11.00 -4.35 -11.33
N MET A 50 -10.51 -3.45 -12.19
CA MET A 50 -10.48 -2.00 -11.91
C MET A 50 -11.91 -1.43 -11.76
N GLY A 51 -12.92 -2.12 -12.29
CA GLY A 51 -14.35 -1.83 -12.16
C GLY A 51 -14.96 -2.17 -10.79
N ARG A 52 -14.20 -2.76 -9.85
CA ARG A 52 -14.63 -2.90 -8.43
C ARG A 52 -14.56 -1.59 -7.63
N SER A 53 -14.16 -0.50 -8.28
CA SER A 53 -14.29 0.87 -7.75
C SER A 53 -15.75 1.31 -7.78
N GLN A 54 -16.13 2.24 -6.89
CA GLN A 54 -17.48 2.80 -6.92
C GLN A 54 -17.77 3.36 -8.32
N PRO A 55 -19.01 3.20 -8.84
CA PRO A 55 -19.35 3.66 -10.18
C PRO A 55 -19.14 5.17 -10.29
N GLN A 56 -18.13 5.59 -11.04
CA GLN A 56 -17.80 6.99 -11.30
C GLN A 56 -18.63 7.48 -12.48
N ARG A 57 -19.44 8.52 -12.28
CA ARG A 57 -20.20 9.19 -13.34
C ARG A 57 -19.94 10.69 -13.26
N GLY A 58 -19.75 11.36 -14.40
CA GLY A 58 -19.66 12.82 -14.49
C GLY A 58 -18.29 13.45 -14.21
N VAL A 59 -17.22 12.67 -14.11
CA VAL A 59 -15.84 13.20 -14.01
C VAL A 59 -15.24 13.29 -15.41
N ILE A 60 -14.88 14.50 -15.84
CA ILE A 60 -14.21 14.74 -17.12
C ILE A 60 -12.75 15.11 -16.82
N THR A 61 -11.81 14.32 -17.31
CA THR A 61 -10.37 14.54 -17.13
C THR A 61 -9.75 15.08 -18.41
N TYR A 62 -9.01 16.17 -18.29
CA TYR A 62 -8.23 16.74 -19.39
C TYR A 62 -6.75 16.51 -19.12
N ALA A 63 -6.00 16.17 -20.15
CA ALA A 63 -4.55 16.03 -20.10
C ALA A 63 -3.92 16.58 -21.38
N LEU A 64 -2.71 17.13 -21.26
CA LEU A 64 -1.89 17.56 -22.40
C LEU A 64 -0.83 16.49 -22.68
N SER A 65 -0.50 16.25 -23.96
CA SER A 65 0.58 15.33 -24.34
C SER A 65 1.90 15.71 -23.68
N ASN A 66 2.67 14.73 -23.19
CA ASN A 66 3.95 14.96 -22.50
C ASN A 66 4.97 15.69 -23.37
N ASN A 67 4.95 15.46 -24.69
CA ASN A 67 5.85 16.14 -25.63
C ASN A 67 5.50 17.63 -25.84
N ALA A 68 4.29 18.04 -25.46
CA ALA A 68 3.85 19.43 -25.50
C ALA A 68 4.03 20.16 -24.15
N GLN A 69 4.51 19.46 -23.12
CA GLN A 69 4.78 20.03 -21.80
C GLN A 69 6.28 20.29 -21.61
N ARG A 70 6.61 21.27 -20.76
CA ARG A 70 7.99 21.49 -20.30
C ARG A 70 8.19 20.70 -18.99
N PRO A 71 8.96 19.60 -18.98
CA PRO A 71 8.98 18.65 -17.86
C PRO A 71 9.53 19.22 -16.55
N LEU A 72 10.35 20.28 -16.61
CA LEU A 72 10.97 20.91 -15.45
C LEU A 72 10.49 22.35 -15.22
N ALA A 73 9.45 22.80 -15.90
CA ALA A 73 8.95 24.15 -15.69
C ALA A 73 8.41 24.31 -14.26
N GLY A 74 8.96 25.27 -13.51
CA GLY A 74 8.52 25.60 -12.15
C GLY A 74 8.91 24.59 -11.06
N THR A 75 9.67 23.54 -11.39
CA THR A 75 10.01 22.48 -10.43
C THR A 75 10.88 22.98 -9.29
N LEU A 76 11.78 23.94 -9.49
CA LEU A 76 12.63 24.46 -8.41
C LEU A 76 11.82 25.17 -7.31
N ASN A 77 10.99 26.14 -7.70
CA ASN A 77 10.13 26.85 -6.75
C ASN A 77 9.11 25.89 -6.11
N ALA A 78 8.49 25.02 -6.90
CA ALA A 78 7.55 24.03 -6.39
C ALA A 78 8.23 23.04 -5.44
N ALA A 79 9.42 22.53 -5.79
CA ALA A 79 10.14 21.56 -4.98
C ALA A 79 10.53 22.13 -3.62
N ILE A 80 11.13 23.32 -3.57
CA ILE A 80 11.61 23.91 -2.31
C ILE A 80 10.42 24.15 -1.36
N PHE A 81 9.41 24.90 -1.79
CA PHE A 81 8.31 25.29 -0.91
C PHE A 81 7.36 24.13 -0.59
N ASN A 82 7.07 23.26 -1.54
CA ASN A 82 6.20 22.10 -1.29
C ASN A 82 6.89 21.06 -0.41
N THR A 83 8.21 20.84 -0.59
CA THR A 83 8.96 19.90 0.24
C THR A 83 9.07 20.43 1.67
N PHE A 84 9.39 21.71 1.86
CA PHE A 84 9.44 22.31 3.20
C PHE A 84 8.09 22.21 3.94
N ARG A 85 6.98 22.55 3.27
CA ARG A 85 5.64 22.42 3.85
C ARG A 85 5.27 20.99 4.23
N ARG A 86 5.72 19.99 3.46
CA ARG A 86 5.50 18.56 3.78
C ARG A 86 6.38 18.10 4.93
N PHE A 87 7.64 18.53 4.95
CA PHE A 87 8.59 18.23 6.02
C PHE A 87 8.15 18.80 7.37
N SER A 88 7.69 20.06 7.40
CA SER A 88 7.28 20.72 8.65
C SER A 88 6.08 20.05 9.32
N GLY A 89 5.17 19.46 8.55
CA GLY A 89 4.07 18.66 9.09
C GLY A 89 4.51 17.32 9.69
N GLN A 90 5.70 16.83 9.36
CA GLN A 90 6.21 15.52 9.78
C GLN A 90 7.31 15.60 10.84
N VAL A 91 8.06 16.71 10.90
CA VAL A 91 9.22 16.87 11.78
C VAL A 91 8.89 16.59 13.25
N PHE A 92 7.71 16.99 13.71
CA PHE A 92 7.30 16.78 15.10
C PHE A 92 6.95 15.34 15.45
N TYR A 93 6.75 14.45 14.46
CA TYR A 93 6.47 13.04 14.73
C TYR A 93 7.76 12.23 14.91
N PHE A 94 8.81 12.52 14.13
CA PHE A 94 10.04 11.72 14.18
C PHE A 94 11.20 12.43 14.89
N ALA A 95 11.25 13.77 14.92
CA ALA A 95 12.35 14.46 15.57
C ALA A 95 12.39 14.24 17.10
N PRO A 96 11.26 14.25 17.84
CA PRO A 96 11.31 14.01 19.29
C PRO A 96 11.93 12.66 19.68
N PRO A 97 11.52 11.50 19.14
CA PRO A 97 12.15 10.23 19.51
C PRO A 97 13.62 10.16 19.07
N MET A 98 14.00 10.77 17.94
CA MET A 98 15.40 10.83 17.49
C MET A 98 16.28 11.65 18.45
N ILE A 99 15.78 12.78 18.93
CA ILE A 99 16.48 13.64 19.88
C ILE A 99 16.65 12.91 21.22
N VAL A 100 15.59 12.28 21.72
CA VAL A 100 15.64 11.50 22.97
C VAL A 100 16.63 10.35 22.85
N GLY A 101 16.60 9.61 21.74
CA GLY A 101 17.54 8.52 21.49
C GLY A 101 18.99 8.99 21.43
N TYR A 102 19.26 10.12 20.79
CA TYR A 102 20.60 10.70 20.73
C TYR A 102 21.12 11.05 22.13
N PHE A 103 20.33 11.77 22.93
CA PHE A 103 20.75 12.14 24.29
C PHE A 103 20.91 10.92 25.21
N ALA A 104 20.02 9.94 25.12
CA ALA A 104 20.12 8.70 25.89
C ALA A 104 21.40 7.92 25.53
N MET A 105 21.75 7.85 24.24
CA MET A 105 22.96 7.18 23.78
C MET A 105 24.22 7.93 24.23
N SER A 106 24.25 9.26 24.12
CA SER A 106 25.38 10.07 24.60
C SER A 106 25.60 9.88 26.10
N TRP A 107 24.53 9.93 26.90
CA TRP A 107 24.60 9.66 28.34
C TRP A 107 25.10 8.23 28.64
N ALA A 108 24.62 7.24 27.89
CA ALA A 108 25.03 5.85 28.08
C ALA A 108 26.53 5.63 27.78
N ILE A 109 27.04 6.27 26.72
CA ILE A 109 28.47 6.20 26.37
C ILE A 109 29.32 6.85 27.47
N GLU A 110 29.01 8.08 27.86
CA GLU A 110 29.77 8.81 28.87
C GLU A 110 29.74 8.09 30.22
N ARG A 111 28.57 7.56 30.61
CA ARG A 111 28.44 6.78 31.84
C ARG A 111 29.24 5.47 31.79
N ASN A 112 29.26 4.79 30.64
CA ASN A 112 30.03 3.56 30.47
C ASN A 112 31.55 3.83 30.53
N GLU A 113 32.03 4.87 29.86
CA GLU A 113 33.43 5.28 29.92
C GLU A 113 33.85 5.70 31.34
N TYR A 114 32.99 6.44 32.04
CA TYR A 114 33.24 6.86 33.41
C TYR A 114 33.34 5.67 34.38
N LEU A 115 32.43 4.69 34.30
CA LEU A 115 32.47 3.50 35.17
C LEU A 115 33.71 2.64 34.94
N ASN A 116 34.21 2.58 33.70
CA ASN A 116 35.45 1.88 33.37
C ASN A 116 36.72 2.71 33.61
N SER A 117 36.56 3.97 34.06
CA SER A 117 37.68 4.84 34.40
C SER A 117 38.19 4.56 35.82
N LYS A 118 39.43 4.95 36.12
CA LYS A 118 40.03 4.79 37.46
C LYS A 118 39.22 5.49 38.56
N ALA A 119 38.64 6.65 38.25
CA ALA A 119 37.82 7.39 39.19
C ALA A 119 36.49 6.67 39.47
N GLY A 120 35.85 6.13 38.42
CA GLY A 120 34.60 5.36 38.55
C GLY A 120 34.80 4.05 39.32
N ILE A 121 35.91 3.35 39.08
CA ILE A 121 36.25 2.12 39.84
C ILE A 121 36.51 2.45 41.32
N ALA A 122 37.14 3.58 41.64
CA ALA A 122 37.37 3.97 43.03
C ALA A 122 36.09 4.38 43.78
N GLU A 123 35.08 4.88 43.06
CA GLU A 123 33.82 5.34 43.66
C GLU A 123 32.74 4.25 43.72
N PHE A 124 32.73 3.31 42.77
CA PHE A 124 31.69 2.27 42.64
C PHE A 124 32.22 0.83 42.77
N GLY A 125 33.54 0.63 42.83
CA GLY A 125 34.15 -0.71 42.89
C GLY A 125 34.28 -1.31 44.30
N GLU A 126 33.98 -0.54 45.35
CA GLU A 126 33.99 -1.02 46.74
C GLU A 126 32.59 -1.46 47.24
N ASP A 127 31.53 -1.10 46.50
CA ASP A 127 30.12 -1.33 46.84
C ASP A 127 29.52 -2.61 46.20
N GLU A 128 30.35 -3.47 45.59
CA GLU A 128 29.96 -4.80 45.04
C GLU A 128 30.47 -5.97 45.88
#